data_AF-A0A349WD69-F1
#
_entry.id   AF-A0A349WD69-F1
#
_cell.length_a   1.000
_cell.length_b   1.000
_cell.length_c   1.000
_cell.angle_alpha   90.00
_cell.angle_beta   90.00
_cell.angle_gamma   90.00
#
_symmetry.space_group_name_H-M   'P 1'
#
loop_
_entity.id
_entity.type
_entity.pdbx_description
1 polymer ?
#
loop_
_entity_poly.entity_id
_entity_poly.type
_entity_poly.pdbx_seq_one_letter_code
_entity_poly.pdbx_strand_id
1 'polypeptide(L)' 'LISKSRDLLSVYKQNEDLINVGAYIKNSNPKIDEAIVKQQSISSFLKQPYDKLHDREESFKMLRSIY' A
#
# COMPACT_ATOMS: atom_id res chain seq x y z
N LEU A 1 9.76 6.74 2.75
CA LEU A 1 8.76 5.80 3.30
C LEU A 1 7.37 6.41 3.25
N ILE A 2 7.05 7.42 4.07
CA ILE A 2 5.70 8.03 4.11
C ILE A 2 5.21 8.53 2.74
N SER A 3 5.99 9.39 2.06
CA SER A 3 5.61 9.89 0.72
C SER A 3 5.39 8.72 -0.24
N LYS A 4 6.35 7.80 -0.29
CA LYS A 4 6.27 6.58 -1.11
C LYS A 4 4.98 5.79 -0.84
N SER A 5 4.58 5.61 0.42
CA SER A 5 3.33 4.90 0.76
C SER A 5 2.10 5.65 0.27
N ARG A 6 2.07 6.99 0.41
CA ARG A 6 0.99 7.84 -0.11
C ARG A 6 0.91 7.79 -1.63
N ASP A 7 2.06 7.82 -2.30
CA ASP A 7 2.14 7.74 -3.76
C ASP A 7 1.60 6.40 -4.26
N LEU A 8 1.99 5.28 -3.63
CA LEU A 8 1.48 3.95 -4.00
C LEU A 8 -0.02 3.80 -3.73
N LEU A 9 -0.53 4.31 -2.61
CA LEU A 9 -1.98 4.33 -2.33
C LEU A 9 -2.74 5.13 -3.39
N SER A 10 -2.21 6.29 -3.77
CA SER A 10 -2.81 7.14 -4.80
C SER A 10 -2.82 6.44 -6.17
N VAL A 11 -1.68 5.87 -6.58
CA VAL A 11 -1.55 5.13 -7.83
C VAL A 11 -2.49 3.93 -7.86
N TYR A 12 -2.56 3.14 -6.79
CA TYR A 12 -3.51 2.03 -6.71
C TYR A 12 -4.95 2.54 -6.84
N LYS A 13 -5.32 3.58 -6.09
CA LYS A 13 -6.68 4.12 -6.08
C LYS A 13 -7.11 4.66 -7.45
N GLN A 14 -6.22 5.35 -8.14
CA GLN A 14 -6.47 5.87 -9.49
C GLN A 14 -6.68 4.78 -10.54
N ASN A 15 -6.14 3.58 -10.32
CA ASN A 15 -6.20 2.46 -11.24
C ASN A 15 -7.07 1.30 -10.71
N GLU A 16 -7.78 1.50 -9.60
CA GLU A 16 -8.50 0.46 -8.87
C GLU A 16 -9.55 -0.24 -9.74
N ASP A 17 -10.31 0.53 -10.52
CA ASP A 17 -11.33 -0.03 -11.43
C ASP A 17 -10.69 -0.95 -12.47
N LEU A 18 -9.62 -0.48 -13.13
CA LEU A 18 -8.93 -1.22 -14.19
C LEU A 18 -8.24 -2.47 -13.65
N ILE A 19 -7.74 -2.42 -12.42
CA ILE A 19 -7.18 -3.58 -11.69
C ILE A 19 -8.28 -4.57 -11.31
N ASN A 20 -9.39 -4.11 -10.74
CA ASN A 20 -10.48 -4.95 -10.23
C ASN A 20 -11.23 -5.69 -11.34
N VAL A 21 -11.40 -5.08 -12.52
CA VAL A 21 -11.99 -5.74 -13.69
C VAL A 21 -11.00 -6.64 -14.44
N GLY A 22 -9.74 -6.73 -13.98
CA GLY A 22 -8.70 -7.55 -14.60
C GLY A 22 -8.17 -7.01 -15.93
N ALA A 23 -8.45 -5.74 -16.26
CA ALA A 23 -7.97 -5.11 -17.50
C ALA A 23 -6.53 -4.58 -17.39
N TYR A 24 -5.92 -4.62 -16.20
CA TYR A 24 -4.52 -4.23 -16.00
C TYR A 24 -3.55 -5.31 -16.50
N ILE A 25 -2.63 -4.94 -17.37
CA ILE A 25 -1.56 -5.82 -17.84
C ILE A 25 -0.33 -5.63 -16.95
N LYS A 26 0.10 -6.72 -16.28
CA LYS A 26 1.31 -6.75 -15.46
C LYS A 26 2.55 -6.37 -16.28
N ASN A 27 3.50 -5.67 -15.66
CA ASN A 27 4.74 -5.15 -16.26
C ASN A 27 4.53 -4.01 -17.27
N SER A 28 3.31 -3.51 -17.45
CA SER A 28 3.06 -2.36 -18.32
C SER A 28 3.51 -1.03 -17.69
N ASN A 29 3.44 -0.94 -16.36
CA ASN A 29 3.84 0.24 -15.62
C ASN A 29 4.40 -0.16 -14.24
N PRO A 30 5.73 -0.07 -14.05
CA PRO A 30 6.38 -0.47 -12.81
C PRO A 30 5.79 0.17 -11.54
N LYS A 31 5.23 1.39 -11.63
CA LYS A 31 4.60 2.06 -10.49
C LYS A 31 3.25 1.43 -10.12
N ILE A 32 2.44 1.05 -11.10
CA ILE A 32 1.16 0.40 -10.84
C ILE A 32 1.41 -1.03 -10.36
N ASP A 33 2.40 -1.73 -10.95
CA ASP A 33 2.83 -3.04 -10.47
C ASP A 33 3.28 -2.99 -9.00
N GLU A 34 4.14 -2.04 -8.64
CA GLU A 34 4.57 -1.86 -7.24
C GLU A 34 3.38 -1.52 -6.33
N ALA A 35 2.46 -0.68 -6.79
CA ALA A 35 1.27 -0.32 -6.03
C ALA A 35 0.38 -1.53 -5.77
N ILE A 36 0.14 -2.39 -6.78
CA ILE A 36 -0.62 -3.64 -6.63
C ILE A 36 0.06 -4.57 -5.62
N VAL A 37 1.38 -4.77 -5.73
CA VAL A 37 2.13 -5.65 -4.83
C VAL A 37 2.11 -5.17 -3.37
N LYS A 38 2.25 -3.85 -3.15
CA LYS A 38 2.35 -3.28 -1.79
C LYS A 38 0.99 -2.91 -1.19
N GLN A 39 -0.09 -2.86 -1.97
CA GLN A 39 -1.41 -2.43 -1.51
C GLN A 39 -1.91 -3.21 -0.30
N GLN A 40 -1.75 -4.54 -0.31
CA GLN A 40 -2.24 -5.38 0.78
C GLN A 40 -1.49 -5.11 2.09
N SER A 41 -0.17 -4.96 2.03
CA SER A 41 0.68 -4.67 3.19
C SER A 41 0.40 -3.28 3.75
N ILE A 42 0.24 -2.27 2.87
CA ILE A 42 -0.11 -0.90 3.30
C ILE A 42 -1.51 -0.88 3.92
N SER A 43 -2.49 -1.54 3.30
CA SER A 43 -3.86 -1.62 3.83
C SER A 43 -3.91 -2.31 5.19
N SER A 44 -3.08 -3.33 5.40
CA SER A 44 -2.97 -4.03 6.68
C SER A 44 -2.33 -3.14 7.75
N PHE A 45 -1.30 -2.36 7.40
CA PHE A 45 -0.67 -1.39 8.30
C PHE A 45 -1.63 -0.28 8.75
N LEU A 46 -2.52 0.20 7.86
CA LEU A 46 -3.48 1.24 8.19
C LEU A 46 -4.67 0.75 9.05
N LYS A 47 -4.89 -0.57 9.12
CA LYS A 47 -5.95 -1.17 9.94
C LYS A 47 -5.39 -1.53 11.31
N GLN A 48 -6.03 -1.02 12.35
CA GLN A 48 -5.62 -1.26 13.73
C GLN A 48 -6.80 -1.75 14.57
N PRO A 49 -6.65 -2.85 15.33
CA PRO A 49 -7.62 -3.24 16.34
C PRO A 49 -7.78 -2.15 17.41
N TYR A 50 -9.01 -1.96 17.91
CA TYR A 50 -9.32 -0.90 18.88
C TYR A 50 -8.62 -1.10 20.24
N ASP A 51 -8.21 -2.33 20.54
CA ASP A 51 -7.57 -2.76 21.78
C ASP A 51 -6.03 -2.81 21.69
N LYS A 52 -5.45 -2.54 20.52
CA LYS A 52 -4.00 -2.44 20.35
C LYS A 52 -3.54 -1.00 20.35
N LEU A 53 -2.46 -0.73 21.06
CA LEU A 53 -1.72 0.53 21.00
C LEU A 53 -0.37 0.26 20.35
N HIS A 54 0.03 1.16 19.46
CA HIS A 54 1.36 1.19 18.87
C HIS A 54 1.98 2.53 19.19
N ASP A 55 3.20 2.51 19.73
CA ASP A 55 3.93 3.75 19.88
C ASP A 55 4.46 4.23 18.51
N ARG A 56 5.04 5.43 18.51
CA ARG A 56 5.57 6.03 17.30
C ARG A 56 6.68 5.17 16.69
N GLU A 57 7.59 4.65 17.50
CA GLU A 57 8.75 3.91 17.01
C GLU A 57 8.33 2.58 16.38
N GLU A 58 7.43 1.85 17.03
CA GLU A 58 6.80 0.64 16.49
C GLU A 58 6.09 0.91 15.17
N SER A 59 5.30 1.99 15.10
CA SER A 59 4.59 2.38 13.87
C SER A 59 5.56 2.64 12.71
N PHE A 60 6.70 3.28 12.98
CA PHE A 60 7.74 3.50 11.96
C PHE A 60 8.46 2.20 11.57
N LYS A 61 8.69 1.28 12.52
CA LYS A 61 9.26 -0.05 12.24
C LYS A 61 8.33 -0.86 11.33
N MET A 62 7.03 -0.89 11.64
CA MET A 62 6.00 -1.54 10.83
C MET A 62 5.91 -0.94 9.42
N LEU A 63 5.96 0.40 9.30
CA LEU A 63 6.00 1.06 7.99
C LEU A 63 7.25 0.68 7.18
N ARG A 64 8.39 0.50 7.86
CA ARG A 64 9.65 0.13 7.21
C ARG A 64 9.63 -1.31 6.69
N SER A 65 9.00 -2.25 7.41
CA SER A 65 8.91 -3.66 7.01
C SER A 65 8.00 -3.91 5.80
N ILE A 66 7.21 -2.91 5.37
CA ILE A 66 6.42 -3.00 4.15
C ILE A 66 7.31 -2.99 2.91
N TYR A 67 8.49 -2.36 2.97
CA TYR A 67 9.36 -2.11 1.83
C TYR A 67 10.48 -3.13 1.77
#